data_AF-A0A368UUI4-F1
#
_entry.id   AF-A0A368UUI4-F1
#
_cell.length_a   1.000
_cell.length_b   1.000
_cell.length_c   1.000
_cell.angle_alpha   90.00
_cell.angle_beta   90.00
_cell.angle_gamma   90.00
#
_symmetry.space_group_name_H-M   'P 1'
#
loop_
_entity.id
_entity.type
_entity.pdbx_description
1 polymer ?
#
loop_
_entity_poly.entity_id
_entity_poly.type
_entity_poly.pdbx_seq_one_letter_code
_entity_poly.pdbx_strand_id
1 'polypeptide(L)'
;MLSGCTNVIGDVPRSIHLSSSAGQEAGELLSVAREFFSGSGYQCHADQPADSLRCSRPLRDLYIHQTTAVVRIYSVDEATPEVTLVTTRWDEGLIPSEFISDEFHNPDVEAFCEYVKAQALGVCQTVSS
;
A
#
# COMPACT_ATOMS: atom_id res chain seq x y z
N MET A 1 -17.97 22.80 17.55
CA MET A 1 -17.30 22.49 16.27
C MET A 1 -17.14 20.99 16.23
N LEU A 2 -17.81 20.29 15.31
CA LEU A 2 -17.58 18.86 15.11
C LEU A 2 -16.22 18.73 14.40
N SER A 3 -15.20 18.28 15.12
CA SER A 3 -13.91 17.95 14.52
C SER A 3 -14.09 16.63 13.78
N GLY A 4 -14.02 16.64 12.45
CA GLY A 4 -13.86 15.39 11.70
C GLY A 4 -12.54 14.77 12.11
N CYS A 5 -12.58 13.60 12.75
CA CYS A 5 -11.37 12.86 13.06
C CYS A 5 -10.95 12.08 11.81
N THR A 6 -9.66 12.09 11.50
CA THR A 6 -9.06 11.13 10.57
C THR A 6 -8.39 10.07 11.43
N ASN A 7 -8.91 8.84 11.39
CA ASN A 7 -8.27 7.69 12.02
C ASN A 7 -7.44 6.95 10.97
N VAL A 8 -6.16 6.69 11.26
CA VAL A 8 -5.24 6.00 10.34
C VAL A 8 -4.68 4.77 11.02
N ILE A 9 -4.87 3.61 10.40
CA ILE A 9 -4.40 2.32 10.92
C ILE A 9 -3.61 1.60 9.84
N GLY A 10 -2.41 1.16 10.17
CA GLY A 10 -1.52 0.43 9.26
C GLY A 10 -1.70 -1.08 9.37
N ASP A 11 -1.46 -1.76 8.26
CA ASP A 11 -1.13 -3.19 8.25
C ASP A 11 0.36 -3.38 8.54
N VAL A 12 0.80 -4.63 8.76
CA VAL A 12 2.20 -5.00 8.95
C VAL A 12 3.00 -4.59 7.70
N PRO A 13 4.03 -3.71 7.84
CA PRO A 13 4.89 -3.34 6.72
C PRO A 13 5.61 -4.54 6.14
N ARG A 14 5.84 -4.51 4.82
CA ARG A 14 6.57 -5.56 4.10
C ARG A 14 7.76 -4.95 3.37
N SER A 15 8.91 -5.61 3.42
CA SER A 15 10.03 -5.37 2.50
C SER A 15 9.90 -6.29 1.30
N ILE A 16 10.22 -5.82 0.12
CA ILE A 16 10.34 -6.61 -1.11
C ILE A 16 11.81 -6.62 -1.48
N HIS A 17 12.44 -7.78 -1.38
CA HIS A 17 13.80 -7.99 -1.86
C HIS A 17 13.74 -8.36 -3.34
N LEU A 18 14.25 -7.48 -4.19
CA LEU A 18 14.27 -7.68 -5.65
C LEU A 18 15.19 -8.85 -6.03
N SER A 19 14.81 -9.58 -7.08
CA SER A 19 15.55 -10.76 -7.52
C SER A 19 16.88 -10.45 -8.21
N SER A 20 17.08 -9.24 -8.74
CA SER A 20 18.36 -8.75 -9.27
C SER A 20 18.65 -7.27 -8.91
N SER A 21 19.62 -6.64 -9.57
CA SER A 21 20.24 -5.38 -9.15
C SER A 21 19.30 -4.15 -9.12
N ALA A 22 19.60 -3.25 -8.17
CA ALA A 22 18.68 -2.35 -7.48
C ALA A 22 18.03 -1.16 -8.24
N GLY A 23 18.37 -0.87 -9.49
CA GLY A 23 17.87 0.34 -10.17
C GLY A 23 16.70 0.10 -11.13
N GLN A 24 16.97 -0.65 -12.19
CA GLN A 24 16.00 -0.89 -13.27
C GLN A 24 14.81 -1.75 -12.79
N GLU A 25 15.04 -2.64 -11.83
CA GLU A 25 14.00 -3.53 -11.29
C GLU A 25 13.06 -2.83 -10.30
N ALA A 26 13.50 -1.77 -9.60
CA ALA A 26 12.60 -1.00 -8.76
C ALA A 26 11.54 -0.29 -9.61
N GLY A 27 11.95 0.33 -10.72
CA GLY A 27 11.03 0.93 -11.69
C GLY A 27 10.08 -0.10 -12.32
N GLU A 28 10.58 -1.28 -12.67
CA GLU A 28 9.77 -2.39 -13.17
C GLU A 28 8.74 -2.84 -12.13
N LEU A 29 9.16 -3.05 -10.87
CA LEU A 29 8.26 -3.41 -9.77
C LEU A 29 7.17 -2.35 -9.55
N LEU A 30 7.52 -1.06 -9.58
CA LEU A 30 6.53 0.03 -9.43
C LEU A 30 5.54 0.07 -10.59
N SER A 31 5.98 -0.23 -11.82
CA SER A 31 5.09 -0.34 -12.98
C SER A 31 4.15 -1.53 -12.83
N VAL A 32 4.68 -2.70 -12.46
CA VAL A 32 3.90 -3.92 -12.22
C VAL A 32 2.91 -3.72 -11.08
N ALA A 33 3.31 -3.07 -10.00
CA ALA A 33 2.45 -2.75 -8.88
C ALA A 33 1.31 -1.81 -9.30
N ARG A 34 1.61 -0.77 -10.09
CA ARG A 34 0.60 0.14 -10.62
C ARG A 34 -0.46 -0.61 -11.41
N GLU A 35 -0.05 -1.52 -12.29
CA GLU A 35 -0.96 -2.36 -13.08
C GLU A 35 -1.80 -3.28 -12.18
N PHE A 36 -1.16 -4.00 -11.25
CA PHE A 36 -1.82 -4.91 -10.33
C PHE A 36 -2.89 -4.21 -9.48
N PHE A 37 -2.53 -3.10 -8.82
CA PHE A 37 -3.44 -2.38 -7.94
C PHE A 37 -4.53 -1.67 -8.75
N SER A 38 -4.23 -1.15 -9.93
CA SER A 38 -5.26 -0.59 -10.82
C SER A 38 -6.26 -1.65 -11.26
N GLY A 39 -5.79 -2.87 -11.58
CA GLY A 39 -6.65 -4.03 -11.87
C GLY A 39 -7.50 -4.46 -10.67
N SER A 40 -7.05 -4.16 -9.45
CA SER A 40 -7.77 -4.39 -8.19
C SER A 40 -8.67 -3.21 -7.78
N GLY A 41 -8.86 -2.23 -8.67
CA GLY A 41 -9.74 -1.08 -8.46
C GLY A 41 -9.13 0.09 -7.69
N TYR A 42 -7.82 0.09 -7.45
CA TYR A 42 -7.13 1.25 -6.87
C TYR A 42 -6.88 2.33 -7.93
N GLN A 43 -6.92 3.58 -7.49
CA GLN A 43 -6.49 4.74 -8.25
C GLN A 43 -5.03 5.04 -7.88
N CYS A 44 -4.11 4.79 -8.81
CA CYS A 44 -2.69 5.03 -8.60
C CYS A 44 -2.28 6.40 -9.16
N HIS A 45 -1.84 7.30 -8.28
CA HIS A 45 -1.48 8.67 -8.67
C HIS A 45 -0.17 8.69 -9.48
N ALA A 46 -0.12 9.53 -10.51
CA ALA A 46 1.06 9.73 -11.35
C ALA A 46 2.02 10.81 -10.79
N ASP A 47 1.53 11.70 -9.91
CA ASP A 47 2.30 12.81 -9.35
C ASP A 47 3.19 12.40 -8.15
N GLN A 48 3.70 11.18 -8.16
CA GLN A 48 4.65 10.71 -7.15
C GLN A 48 6.08 10.76 -7.70
N PRO A 49 7.10 10.90 -6.83
CA PRO A 49 8.49 10.65 -7.20
C PRO A 49 8.66 9.32 -7.95
N ALA A 50 9.60 9.25 -8.90
CA ALA A 50 9.77 8.12 -9.81
C ALA A 50 10.08 6.79 -9.09
N ASP A 51 10.64 6.87 -7.89
CA ASP A 51 11.00 5.80 -6.96
C ASP A 51 9.87 5.43 -5.99
N SER A 52 8.65 5.93 -6.22
CA SER A 52 7.51 5.68 -5.35
C SER A 52 6.18 5.53 -6.10
N LEU A 53 5.25 4.82 -5.46
CA LEU A 53 3.89 4.62 -5.91
C LEU A 53 2.93 4.83 -4.74
N ARG A 54 1.85 5.55 -4.99
CA ARG A 54 0.72 5.68 -4.07
C ARG A 54 -0.57 5.36 -4.79
N CYS A 55 -1.27 4.35 -4.30
CA CYS A 55 -2.56 3.90 -4.81
C CYS A 55 -3.62 3.98 -3.72
N SER A 56 -4.82 4.43 -4.03
CA SER A 56 -5.93 4.49 -3.07
C SER A 56 -7.19 3.82 -3.61
N ARG A 57 -7.97 3.18 -2.73
CA ARG A 57 -9.26 2.59 -3.07
C ARG A 57 -10.27 2.82 -1.94
N PRO A 58 -11.46 3.36 -2.22
CA PRO A 58 -12.55 3.35 -1.25
C PRO A 58 -12.92 1.91 -0.88
N LEU A 59 -12.97 1.59 0.41
CA LEU A 59 -13.37 0.27 0.92
C LEU A 59 -14.87 0.20 1.21
N ARG A 60 -15.43 1.31 1.69
CA ARG A 60 -16.85 1.48 1.97
C ARG A 60 -17.23 2.94 1.72
N ASP A 61 -18.37 3.12 1.08
CA ASP A 61 -18.98 4.43 0.87
C ASP A 61 -20.35 4.43 1.54
N LEU A 62 -20.35 4.65 2.86
CA LEU A 62 -21.57 4.97 3.59
C LEU A 62 -21.60 6.49 3.74
N TYR A 63 -22.76 7.10 3.45
CA TYR A 63 -22.99 8.55 3.29
C TYR A 63 -22.52 9.46 4.46
N ILE A 64 -21.95 8.91 5.52
CA ILE A 64 -21.48 9.57 6.75
C ILE A 64 -19.99 9.32 7.07
N HIS A 65 -19.33 8.29 6.51
CA HIS A 65 -17.92 7.98 6.74
C HIS A 65 -17.25 7.49 5.45
N GLN A 66 -16.08 8.05 5.14
CA GLN A 66 -15.26 7.60 4.02
C GLN A 66 -14.14 6.72 4.55
N THR A 67 -14.15 5.44 4.16
CA THR A 67 -13.04 4.52 4.47
C THR A 67 -12.24 4.28 3.19
N THR A 68 -10.96 4.61 3.21
CA THR A 68 -10.04 4.46 2.08
C THR A 68 -8.86 3.58 2.46
N ALA A 69 -8.56 2.56 1.65
CA ALA A 69 -7.27 1.88 1.70
C ALA A 69 -6.26 2.67 0.87
N VAL A 70 -5.08 2.93 1.44
CA VAL A 70 -3.95 3.53 0.76
C VAL A 70 -2.79 2.54 0.78
N VAL A 71 -2.27 2.22 -0.40
CA VAL A 71 -1.05 1.42 -0.60
C VAL A 71 0.06 2.38 -1.02
N ARG A 72 1.22 2.23 -0.39
CA ARG A 72 2.44 2.97 -0.69
C ARG A 72 3.58 1.99 -0.92
N ILE A 73 4.31 2.21 -2.01
CA ILE A 73 5.53 1.48 -2.35
C ILE A 73 6.61 2.50 -2.59
N TYR A 74 7.78 2.34 -1.98
CA TYR A 74 8.89 3.27 -2.16
C TYR A 74 10.22 2.60 -1.86
N SER A 75 11.28 3.05 -2.52
CA SER A 75 12.65 2.75 -2.10
C SER A 75 13.10 3.75 -1.04
N VAL A 76 13.89 3.29 -0.06
CA VAL A 76 14.53 4.19 0.93
C VAL A 76 15.91 4.63 0.45
N ASP A 77 16.58 3.78 -0.36
CA ASP A 77 17.89 4.03 -0.94
C ASP A 77 17.94 3.40 -2.34
N GLU A 78 18.17 4.22 -3.37
CA GLU A 78 18.33 3.78 -4.76
C GLU A 78 19.47 2.76 -4.95
N ALA A 79 20.44 2.71 -4.03
CA ALA A 79 21.52 1.74 -4.04
C ALA A 79 21.13 0.38 -3.44
N THR A 80 19.97 0.27 -2.78
CA THR A 80 19.50 -0.97 -2.15
C THR A 80 18.44 -1.67 -3.00
N PRO A 81 18.50 -3.01 -3.15
CA PRO A 81 17.48 -3.77 -3.86
C PRO A 81 16.22 -4.00 -3.01
N GLU A 82 16.01 -3.19 -1.97
CA GLU A 82 14.92 -3.36 -1.01
C GLU A 82 13.87 -2.27 -1.20
N VAL A 83 12.64 -2.70 -1.47
CA VAL A 83 11.50 -1.79 -1.64
C VAL A 83 10.55 -1.96 -0.48
N THR A 84 10.14 -0.87 0.13
CA THR A 84 9.18 -0.89 1.24
C THR A 84 7.75 -0.82 0.69
N LEU A 85 6.89 -1.72 1.18
CA LEU A 85 5.47 -1.80 0.89
C LEU A 85 4.68 -1.59 2.20
N VAL A 86 3.86 -0.54 2.24
CA VAL A 86 3.02 -0.18 3.39
C VAL A 86 1.58 -0.01 2.91
N THR A 87 0.63 -0.43 3.73
CA THR A 87 -0.77 -0.08 3.52
C THR A 87 -1.41 0.42 4.79
N THR A 88 -2.34 1.35 4.62
CA THR A 88 -3.05 2.03 5.70
C THR A 88 -4.52 2.18 5.34
N ARG A 89 -5.41 1.96 6.31
CA ARG A 89 -6.82 2.34 6.26
C ARG A 89 -6.97 3.75 6.82
N TRP A 90 -7.65 4.60 6.07
CA TRP A 90 -7.98 5.98 6.44
C TRP A 90 -9.49 6.03 6.62
N ASP A 91 -9.94 6.24 7.84
CA ASP A 91 -11.35 6.46 8.14
C ASP A 91 -11.58 7.94 8.44
N GLU A 92 -12.33 8.62 7.59
CA GLU A 92 -12.64 10.05 7.69
C GLU A 92 -14.12 10.27 8.00
N GLY A 93 -14.39 11.17 8.94
CA GLY A 93 -15.75 11.59 9.31
C GLY A 93 -16.08 11.37 10.78
N LEU A 94 -17.37 11.31 11.11
CA LEU A 94 -17.86 11.21 12.48
C LEU A 94 -18.00 9.76 12.95
N ILE A 95 -16.90 9.06 13.11
CA ILE A 95 -16.91 7.63 13.40
C ILE A 95 -17.11 7.42 14.91
N PRO A 96 -18.18 6.73 15.34
CA PRO A 96 -18.30 6.34 16.75
C PRO A 96 -17.15 5.42 17.14
N SER A 97 -16.59 5.63 18.33
CA SER A 97 -15.36 4.95 18.77
C SER A 97 -15.49 3.42 18.78
N GLU A 98 -16.70 2.87 18.96
CA GLU A 98 -16.97 1.43 18.91
C GLU A 98 -16.83 0.79 17.51
N PHE A 99 -16.79 1.60 16.44
CA PHE A 99 -16.61 1.12 15.06
C PHE A 99 -15.18 1.29 14.55
N ILE A 100 -14.29 1.85 15.37
CA ILE A 100 -12.87 1.98 15.05
C ILE A 100 -12.18 0.65 15.43
N SER A 101 -12.02 -0.24 14.45
CA SER A 101 -11.17 -1.43 14.63
C SER A 101 -9.71 -1.00 14.65
N ASP A 102 -8.98 -1.35 15.72
CA ASP A 102 -7.53 -1.12 15.85
C ASP A 102 -6.69 -2.01 14.91
N GLU A 103 -7.30 -3.03 14.32
CA GLU A 103 -6.66 -3.94 13.37
C GLU A 103 -7.09 -3.63 11.93
N PHE A 104 -6.15 -3.82 11.00
CA PHE A 104 -6.37 -3.74 9.57
C PHE A 104 -5.44 -4.72 8.83
N HIS A 105 -6.03 -5.58 8.01
CA HIS A 105 -5.31 -6.44 7.06
C HIS A 105 -5.80 -6.14 5.66
N ASN A 106 -4.88 -5.96 4.71
CA ASN A 106 -5.24 -5.71 3.32
C ASN A 106 -5.00 -6.97 2.45
N PRO A 107 -6.06 -7.68 2.02
CA PRO A 107 -5.91 -8.89 1.21
C PRO A 107 -5.26 -8.63 -0.16
N ASP A 108 -5.39 -7.41 -0.72
CA ASP A 108 -4.77 -7.08 -2.01
C ASP A 108 -3.24 -6.92 -1.88
N VAL A 109 -2.74 -6.51 -0.71
CA VAL A 109 -1.30 -6.46 -0.43
C VAL A 109 -0.72 -7.87 -0.28
N GLU A 110 -1.48 -8.78 0.33
CA GLU A 110 -1.10 -10.19 0.41
C GLU A 110 -1.08 -10.85 -0.99
N ALA A 111 -2.13 -10.63 -1.78
CA ALA A 111 -2.21 -11.11 -3.15
C ALA A 111 -1.09 -10.53 -4.03
N PHE A 112 -0.74 -9.25 -3.85
CA PHE A 112 0.38 -8.64 -4.56
C PHE A 112 1.71 -9.32 -4.21
N CYS A 113 1.93 -9.67 -2.94
CA CYS A 113 3.16 -10.37 -2.53
C CYS A 113 3.28 -11.77 -3.14
N GLU A 114 2.19 -12.52 -3.21
CA GLU A 114 2.18 -13.81 -3.90
C GLU A 114 2.41 -13.64 -5.42
N TYR A 115 1.85 -12.58 -6.00
CA TYR A 115 2.08 -12.23 -7.41
C TYR A 115 3.55 -11.89 -7.70
N VAL A 116 4.18 -11.04 -6.89
CA VAL A 116 5.60 -10.66 -7.02
C VAL A 116 6.50 -11.89 -7.00
N LYS A 117 6.23 -12.82 -6.08
CA LYS A 117 6.95 -14.10 -5.98
C LYS A 117 6.71 -14.99 -7.20
N ALA A 118 5.47 -15.12 -7.66
CA ALA A 118 5.11 -15.93 -8.81
C ALA A 118 5.74 -15.42 -10.13
N GLN A 119 5.92 -14.11 -10.26
CA GLN A 119 6.58 -13.47 -11.41
C GLN A 119 8.11 -13.43 -11.28
N ALA A 120 8.69 -14.00 -10.22
CA ALA A 120 10.12 -13.95 -9.93
C ALA A 120 10.70 -12.52 -9.83
N LEU A 121 9.88 -11.51 -9.52
CA LEU A 121 10.30 -10.11 -9.38
C LEU A 121 10.97 -9.85 -8.02
N GLY A 122 10.61 -10.63 -7.00
CA GLY A 122 11.21 -10.54 -5.69
C GLY A 122 10.50 -11.39 -4.66
N VAL A 123 10.87 -11.18 -3.39
CA VAL A 123 10.26 -11.87 -2.25
C VAL A 123 9.82 -10.84 -1.21
N CYS A 124 8.53 -10.87 -0.87
CA CYS A 124 8.01 -10.12 0.27
C CYS A 124 8.44 -10.75 1.59
N GLN A 125 8.85 -9.93 2.55
CA GLN A 125 9.08 -10.30 3.93
C GLN A 125 8.38 -9.31 4.84
N THR A 126 7.72 -9.78 5.89
CA THR A 126 7.16 -8.91 6.92
C THR A 126 8.29 -8.30 7.73
N VAL A 127 8.30 -6.97 7.85
CA VAL A 127 9.27 -6.26 8.68
C VAL A 127 8.84 -6.47 10.14
N SER A 128 9.56 -7.35 10.84
CA SER A 128 9.34 -7.57 12.26
C SER A 128 10.10 -6.49 13.02
N SER A 129 9.36 -5.62 13.73
CA SER A 129 9.92 -4.60 14.62
C SER A 129 10.64 -5.21 15.82
#